data_AF-A0A933AMK2-F1
#
_entry.id   AF-A0A933AMK2-F1
#
_cell.length_a   1.000
_cell.length_b   1.000
_cell.length_c   1.000
_cell.angle_alpha   90.00
_cell.angle_beta   90.00
_cell.angle_gamma   90.00
#
_symmetry.space_group_name_H-M   'P 1'
#
loop_
_entity.id
_entity.type
_entity.pdbx_description
1 polymer ?
#
loop_
_entity_poly.entity_id
_entity_poly.type
_entity_poly.pdbx_seq_one_letter_code
_entity_poly.pdbx_strand_id
1 'polypeptide(L)'
;MIMVGEEYVTVAQAAQLFSISRSTLWRWIDQGRLPAYRLGQRRVLIRQDDLKTLITPARAEGRRGMTEIEKERERLSRPLTVEERRKALVALEAAERFSAELRRRRGGELFSDSAEIVREMREERARELS
;
A
#
# COMPACT_ATOMS: atom_id res chain seq x y z
N MET A 1 -16.16 -28.55 0.81
CA MET A 1 -16.44 -27.10 0.73
C MET A 1 -17.31 -26.90 -0.51
N ILE A 2 -18.50 -26.34 -0.34
CA ILE A 2 -19.66 -26.50 -1.25
C ILE A 2 -19.33 -26.02 -2.68
N MET A 3 -19.72 -26.86 -3.62
CA MET A 3 -19.67 -26.69 -5.08
C MET A 3 -20.37 -25.38 -5.48
N VAL A 4 -19.70 -24.55 -6.27
CA VAL A 4 -20.26 -23.31 -6.84
C VAL A 4 -21.35 -23.71 -7.84
N GLY A 5 -22.58 -23.81 -7.35
CA GLY A 5 -23.77 -24.00 -8.17
C GLY A 5 -24.16 -22.68 -8.81
N GLU A 6 -24.38 -22.72 -10.12
CA GLU A 6 -25.01 -21.69 -10.94
C GLU A 6 -26.38 -21.28 -10.35
N GLU A 7 -26.39 -20.35 -9.40
CA GLU A 7 -27.63 -19.91 -8.78
C GLU A 7 -28.34 -18.90 -9.69
N TYR A 8 -29.46 -19.34 -10.28
CA TYR A 8 -30.36 -18.48 -11.04
C TYR A 8 -31.31 -17.75 -10.09
N VAL A 9 -31.31 -16.43 -10.15
CA VAL A 9 -32.17 -15.57 -9.33
C VAL A 9 -33.13 -14.77 -10.20
N THR A 10 -34.32 -14.49 -9.69
CA THR A 10 -35.24 -13.56 -10.36
C THR A 10 -34.70 -12.13 -10.31
N VAL A 11 -35.17 -11.27 -11.21
CA VAL A 11 -34.83 -9.82 -11.19
C VAL A 11 -35.13 -9.17 -9.83
N ALA A 12 -36.22 -9.58 -9.17
CA ALA A 12 -36.58 -9.06 -7.86
C ALA A 12 -35.62 -9.52 -6.75
N GLN A 13 -35.17 -10.78 -6.80
CA GLN A 13 -34.17 -11.30 -5.87
C GLN A 13 -32.81 -10.62 -6.11
N ALA A 14 -32.34 -10.57 -7.37
CA ALA A 14 -31.08 -9.90 -7.71
C ALA A 14 -31.05 -8.43 -7.24
N ALA A 15 -32.16 -7.71 -7.38
CA ALA A 15 -32.28 -6.34 -6.89
C ALA A 15 -32.05 -6.22 -5.37
N GLN A 16 -32.57 -7.18 -4.58
CA GLN A 16 -32.40 -7.20 -3.13
C GLN A 16 -30.98 -7.65 -2.75
N LEU A 17 -30.50 -8.75 -3.35
CA LEU A 17 -29.18 -9.33 -3.05
C LEU A 17 -28.03 -8.36 -3.30
N PHE A 18 -28.07 -7.61 -4.41
CA PHE A 18 -26.99 -6.72 -4.81
C PHE A 18 -27.28 -5.23 -4.52
N SER A 19 -28.42 -4.93 -3.88
CA SER A 19 -28.87 -3.54 -3.65
C SER A 19 -28.92 -2.69 -4.93
N ILE A 20 -29.34 -3.31 -6.04
CA ILE A 20 -29.48 -2.67 -7.35
C ILE A 20 -30.96 -2.42 -7.64
N SER A 21 -31.32 -1.26 -8.18
CA SER A 21 -32.71 -1.01 -8.57
C SER A 21 -33.16 -1.97 -9.68
N ARG A 22 -34.42 -2.42 -9.63
CA ARG A 22 -35.00 -3.25 -10.71
C ARG A 22 -34.89 -2.57 -12.08
N SER A 23 -35.05 -1.25 -12.12
CA SER A 23 -34.90 -0.45 -13.35
C SER A 23 -33.48 -0.53 -13.93
N THR A 24 -32.45 -0.58 -13.09
CA THR A 24 -31.06 -0.72 -13.54
C THR A 24 -30.80 -2.11 -14.12
N LEU A 25 -31.33 -3.15 -13.46
CA LEU A 25 -31.23 -4.53 -13.97
C LEU A 25 -31.94 -4.68 -15.31
N TRP A 26 -33.18 -4.19 -15.45
CA TRP A 26 -33.89 -4.20 -16.74
C TRP A 26 -33.13 -3.42 -17.81
N ARG A 27 -32.62 -2.23 -17.48
CA ARG A 27 -31.78 -1.46 -18.41
C ARG A 27 -30.56 -2.25 -18.88
N TRP A 28 -29.87 -2.98 -18.01
CA TRP A 28 -28.73 -3.81 -18.41
C TRP A 28 -29.15 -5.01 -19.27
N ILE A 29 -30.31 -5.60 -19.00
CA ILE A 29 -30.87 -6.68 -19.82
C ILE A 29 -31.24 -6.16 -21.21
N ASP A 30 -31.95 -5.04 -21.29
CA ASP A 30 -32.39 -4.42 -22.54
C ASP A 30 -31.19 -3.95 -23.39
N GLN A 31 -30.09 -3.54 -22.73
CA GLN A 31 -28.81 -3.19 -23.38
C GLN A 31 -27.98 -4.42 -23.80
N GLY A 32 -28.42 -5.64 -23.50
CA GLY A 32 -27.66 -6.87 -23.74
C GLY A 32 -26.40 -7.02 -22.89
N ARG A 33 -26.24 -6.21 -21.83
CA ARG A 33 -25.09 -6.26 -20.92
C ARG A 33 -25.22 -7.33 -19.84
N LEU A 34 -26.45 -7.72 -19.52
CA LEU A 34 -26.76 -8.76 -18.54
C LEU A 34 -27.62 -9.84 -19.21
N PRO A 35 -27.08 -11.06 -19.43
CA PRO A 35 -27.88 -12.18 -19.92
C PRO A 35 -29.05 -12.48 -18.98
N ALA A 36 -30.22 -12.70 -19.57
CA ALA A 36 -31.43 -13.04 -18.85
C ALA A 36 -32.18 -14.17 -19.56
N TYR A 37 -32.75 -15.07 -18.76
CA TYR A 37 -33.36 -16.32 -19.20
C TYR A 37 -34.84 -16.30 -18.83
N ARG A 38 -35.73 -16.49 -19.81
CA ARG A 38 -37.17 -16.57 -19.54
C ARG A 38 -37.53 -17.95 -19.02
N LEU A 39 -38.18 -18.01 -17.85
CA LEU A 39 -38.76 -19.23 -17.30
C LEU A 39 -40.29 -19.15 -17.41
N GLY A 40 -40.83 -19.76 -18.46
CA GLY A 40 -42.25 -19.64 -18.81
C GLY A 40 -42.62 -18.22 -19.26
N GLN A 41 -43.91 -17.87 -19.13
CA GLN A 41 -44.42 -16.62 -19.70
C GLN A 41 -44.12 -15.37 -18.86
N ARG A 42 -43.94 -15.51 -17.53
CA ARG A 42 -43.92 -14.36 -16.61
C ARG A 42 -42.62 -14.16 -15.84
N ARG A 43 -41.72 -15.15 -15.80
CA ARG A 43 -40.51 -15.07 -14.97
C ARG A 43 -39.28 -14.87 -15.83
N VAL A 44 -38.39 -14.01 -15.34
CA VAL A 44 -37.07 -13.74 -15.92
C VAL A 44 -36.03 -14.01 -14.84
N LEU A 45 -35.06 -14.84 -15.19
CA LEU A 45 -33.97 -15.29 -14.35
C LEU A 45 -32.64 -14.69 -14.84
N ILE A 46 -31.74 -14.47 -13.90
CA ILE A 46 -30.39 -13.96 -14.10
C ILE A 46 -29.45 -14.94 -13.41
N ARG A 47 -28.34 -15.32 -14.05
CA ARG A 47 -27.26 -16.04 -13.37
C ARG A 47 -26.54 -15.06 -12.45
N GLN A 48 -26.38 -15.41 -11.17
CA GLN A 48 -25.69 -14.52 -10.24
C GLN A 48 -24.26 -14.19 -10.70
N ASP A 49 -23.56 -15.12 -11.34
CA ASP A 49 -22.19 -14.90 -11.79
C ASP A 49 -22.10 -13.86 -12.91
N ASP A 50 -23.03 -13.89 -13.88
CA ASP A 50 -23.13 -12.85 -14.91
C ASP A 50 -23.30 -11.46 -14.26
N LEU A 51 -24.11 -11.36 -13.21
CA LEU A 51 -24.31 -10.11 -12.47
C LEU A 51 -23.04 -9.67 -11.72
N LYS A 52 -22.30 -10.59 -11.11
CA LYS A 52 -21.03 -10.30 -10.41
C LYS A 52 -19.98 -9.74 -11.37
N THR A 53 -19.92 -10.21 -12.62
CA THR A 53 -18.97 -9.66 -13.61
C THR A 53 -19.19 -8.17 -13.93
N LEU A 54 -20.42 -7.67 -13.76
CA LEU A 54 -20.75 -6.27 -13.98
C LEU A 54 -20.40 -5.37 -12.79
N ILE A 55 -20.09 -5.95 -11.62
CA ILE A 55 -19.75 -5.22 -10.41
C ILE A 55 -18.24 -5.06 -10.34
N THR A 56 -17.77 -3.88 -10.73
CA THR A 56 -16.35 -3.51 -10.64
C THR A 56 -16.09 -2.61 -9.44
N PRO A 57 -14.94 -2.75 -8.77
CA PRO A 57 -14.58 -1.85 -7.68
C PRO A 57 -14.48 -0.40 -8.18
N ALA A 58 -15.20 0.52 -7.53
CA ALA A 58 -15.22 1.95 -7.90
C ALA A 58 -13.84 2.62 -7.79
N ARG A 59 -12.94 2.03 -7.00
CA ARG A 59 -11.52 2.36 -6.94
C ARG A 59 -10.74 1.08 -7.14
N ALA A 60 -9.98 0.98 -8.24
CA ALA A 60 -8.98 -0.06 -8.36
C ALA A 60 -8.04 0.03 -7.15
N GLU A 61 -7.84 -1.07 -6.43
CA GLU A 61 -6.95 -1.11 -5.26
C GLU A 61 -5.53 -0.64 -5.61
N GLY A 62 -5.15 -0.66 -6.89
CA GLY A 62 -3.88 -0.14 -7.42
C GLY A 62 -3.84 1.34 -7.81
N ARG A 63 -4.88 2.15 -7.56
CA ARG A 63 -4.83 3.63 -7.75
C ARG A 63 -4.47 4.40 -6.48
N ARG A 64 -4.09 3.73 -5.40
CA ARG A 64 -3.24 4.40 -4.42
C ARG A 64 -1.86 4.48 -5.06
N GLY A 65 -1.48 5.67 -5.54
CA GLY A 65 -0.08 5.92 -5.87
C GLY A 65 0.78 5.51 -4.68
N MET A 66 1.98 5.00 -4.94
CA MET A 66 2.89 4.58 -3.86
C MET A 66 2.98 5.70 -2.83
N THR A 67 2.79 5.34 -1.57
CA THR A 67 3.05 6.24 -0.46
C THR A 67 4.53 6.65 -0.49
N GLU A 68 4.85 7.78 0.14
CA GLU A 68 6.24 8.23 0.20
C GLU A 68 7.15 7.20 0.90
N ILE A 69 6.59 6.46 1.87
CA ILE A 69 7.27 5.34 2.55
C ILE A 69 7.57 4.20 1.58
N GLU A 70 6.62 3.82 0.72
CA GLU A 70 6.80 2.76 -0.26
C GLU A 70 7.82 3.14 -1.34
N LYS A 71 7.76 4.38 -1.85
CA LYS A 71 8.76 4.90 -2.79
C LYS A 71 10.16 4.90 -2.19
N GLU A 72 10.29 5.32 -0.93
CA GLU A 72 11.58 5.38 -0.25
C GLU A 72 12.12 3.97 0.01
N ARG A 73 11.27 3.04 0.45
CA ARG A 73 11.63 1.62 0.59
C ARG A 73 12.08 1.00 -0.73
N GLU A 74 11.42 1.31 -1.84
CA GLU A 74 11.82 0.86 -3.16
C GLU A 74 13.20 1.44 -3.54
N ARG A 75 13.40 2.75 -3.34
CA ARG A 75 14.69 3.41 -3.60
C ARG A 75 15.83 2.82 -2.78
N LEU A 76 15.59 2.48 -1.52
CA LEU A 76 16.58 1.90 -0.60
C LEU A 76 16.84 0.41 -0.86
N SER A 77 15.85 -0.33 -1.34
CA SER A 77 15.98 -1.77 -1.59
C SER A 77 16.60 -2.08 -2.96
N ARG A 78 16.45 -1.18 -3.94
CA ARG A 78 17.08 -1.36 -5.25
C ARG A 78 18.60 -1.14 -5.19
N PRO A 79 19.37 -1.77 -6.09
CA PRO A 79 20.78 -1.42 -6.28
C PRO A 79 20.96 0.06 -6.65
N LEU A 80 22.01 0.68 -6.10
CA LEU A 80 22.43 2.03 -6.48
C LEU A 80 22.81 2.07 -7.97
N THR A 81 22.36 3.12 -8.66
CA THR A 81 22.81 3.45 -10.02
C THR A 81 24.28 3.83 -10.03
N VAL A 82 24.91 3.81 -11.21
CA VAL A 82 26.33 4.18 -11.38
C VAL A 82 26.60 5.60 -10.88
N GLU A 83 25.69 6.55 -11.19
CA GLU A 83 25.84 7.94 -10.78
C GLU A 83 25.67 8.13 -9.26
N GLU A 84 24.70 7.45 -8.65
CA GLU A 84 24.53 7.46 -7.19
C GLU A 84 25.76 6.87 -6.47
N ARG A 85 26.31 5.76 -6.99
CA ARG A 85 27.56 5.16 -6.47
C ARG A 85 28.73 6.14 -6.58
N ARG A 86 28.89 6.82 -7.71
CA ARG A 86 29.95 7.80 -7.92
C ARG A 86 29.86 8.95 -6.93
N LYS A 87 28.65 9.50 -6.73
CA LYS A 87 28.40 10.55 -5.73
C LYS A 87 28.71 10.08 -4.31
N ALA A 88 28.31 8.86 -3.97
CA ALA A 88 28.59 8.28 -2.66
C ALA A 88 30.09 8.14 -2.40
N LEU A 89 30.88 7.69 -3.38
CA LEU A 89 32.34 7.58 -3.25
C LEU A 89 33.01 8.93 -2.99
N VAL A 90 32.59 9.99 -3.72
CA VAL A 90 33.09 11.35 -3.50
C VAL A 90 32.73 11.85 -2.09
N ALA A 91 31.50 11.59 -1.63
CA ALA A 91 31.07 11.98 -0.30
C ALA A 91 31.84 11.25 0.80
N LEU A 92 32.10 9.95 0.63
CA LEU A 92 32.91 9.14 1.55
C LEU A 92 34.34 9.67 1.63
N GLU A 93 34.97 9.95 0.49
CA GLU A 93 36.32 10.52 0.46
C GLU A 93 36.38 11.88 1.19
N ALA A 94 35.38 12.74 0.97
CA ALA A 94 35.27 14.00 1.70
C ALA A 94 35.08 13.80 3.21
N ALA A 95 34.25 12.84 3.61
CA ALA A 95 34.01 12.50 5.01
C ALA A 95 35.27 11.94 5.70
N GLU A 96 36.03 11.09 5.02
CA GLU A 96 37.30 10.57 5.51
C GLU A 96 38.33 11.68 5.72
N ARG A 97 38.47 12.59 4.74
CA ARG A 97 39.36 13.76 4.85
C ARG A 97 38.98 14.62 6.04
N PHE A 98 37.70 14.92 6.20
CA PHE A 98 37.18 15.70 7.32
C PHE A 98 37.44 15.00 8.66
N SER A 99 37.17 13.71 8.75
CA SER A 99 37.43 12.90 9.95
C SER A 99 38.93 12.89 10.32
N ALA A 100 39.81 12.72 9.32
CA ALA A 100 41.26 12.75 9.53
C ALA A 100 41.76 14.12 9.99
N GLU A 101 41.16 15.21 9.50
CA GLU A 101 41.45 16.56 10.00
C GLU A 101 41.03 16.72 11.47
N LEU A 102 39.81 16.31 11.82
CA LEU A 102 39.32 16.38 13.20
C LEU A 102 40.20 15.57 14.17
N ARG A 103 40.63 14.37 13.78
CA ARG A 103 41.56 13.56 14.56
C ARG A 103 42.91 14.26 14.73
N ARG A 104 43.47 14.82 13.65
CA ARG A 104 44.74 15.57 13.72
C ARG A 104 44.65 16.77 14.67
N ARG A 105 43.57 17.55 14.61
CA ARG A 105 43.33 18.68 15.51
C ARG A 105 43.24 18.27 16.99
N ARG A 106 42.94 17.00 17.27
CA ARG A 106 42.77 16.44 18.62
C ARG A 106 43.92 15.54 19.05
N GLY A 107 45.06 15.58 18.36
CA GLY A 107 46.19 14.72 18.70
C GLY A 107 45.94 13.22 18.51
N GLY A 108 44.93 12.84 17.73
CA GLY A 108 44.58 11.44 17.47
C GLY A 108 43.53 10.85 18.43
N GLU A 109 43.09 11.58 19.44
CA GLU A 109 42.10 11.09 20.39
C GLU A 109 40.67 11.13 19.80
N LEU A 110 39.93 10.05 20.02
CA LEU A 110 38.50 9.99 19.74
C LEU A 110 37.73 10.77 20.82
N PHE A 111 36.49 11.17 20.50
CA PHE A 111 35.58 11.63 21.55
C PHE A 111 35.42 10.51 22.58
N SER A 112 35.30 10.89 23.86
CA SER A 112 34.84 9.98 24.90
C SER A 112 33.49 9.37 24.53
N ASP A 113 33.21 8.16 25.03
CA ASP A 113 31.94 7.50 24.79
C ASP A 113 30.80 8.40 25.30
N SER A 114 30.06 8.95 24.35
CA SER A 114 28.99 9.89 24.65
C SER A 114 27.87 9.24 25.47
N ALA A 115 27.77 7.90 25.47
CA ALA A 115 26.83 7.17 26.30
C ALA A 115 27.10 7.34 27.81
N GLU A 116 28.37 7.46 28.20
CA GLU A 116 28.80 7.65 29.59
C GLU A 116 28.44 9.07 30.05
N ILE A 117 28.79 10.08 29.27
CA ILE A 117 28.43 11.48 29.52
C ILE A 117 26.90 11.65 29.61
N VAL A 118 26.16 11.04 28.69
CA VAL A 118 24.68 11.11 28.70
C VAL A 118 24.10 10.41 29.92
N ARG A 119 24.73 9.33 30.41
CA ARG A 119 24.30 8.62 31.63
C ARG A 119 24.53 9.49 32.87
N GLU A 120 25.72 10.06 33.02
CA GLU A 120 26.04 10.95 34.14
C GLU A 120 25.11 12.15 34.20
N MET A 121 24.86 12.83 33.07
CA MET A 121 23.92 13.95 33.01
C MET A 121 22.48 13.56 33.38
N ARG A 122 22.06 12.32 33.09
CA ARG A 122 20.74 11.80 33.49
C ARG A 122 20.67 11.55 35.00
N GLU A 123 21.73 10.99 35.57
CA GLU A 123 21.84 10.73 37.01
C GLU A 123 21.94 12.02 37.83
N GLU A 124 22.60 13.05 37.30
CA GLU A 124 22.67 14.38 37.89
C GLU A 124 21.29 15.07 37.88
N ARG A 125 20.59 15.09 36.73
CA ARG A 125 19.21 15.60 36.65
C ARG A 125 18.24 14.87 37.57
N ALA A 126 18.39 13.55 37.71
CA ALA A 126 17.54 12.78 38.62
C ALA A 126 17.74 13.18 40.09
N ARG A 127 18.99 13.52 40.48
CA ARG A 127 19.33 14.02 41.82
C ARG A 127 18.84 15.44 42.08
N GLU A 128 18.82 16.30 41.06
CA GLU A 128 18.28 17.67 41.19
C GLU A 128 16.75 17.71 41.34
N LEU A 129 16.05 16.66 40.90
CA LEU A 129 14.59 16.56 40.92
C LEU A 129 14.04 15.77 42.13
N SER A 130 14.90 15.23 42.98
CA SER A 130 14.56 14.48 44.21
C SER A 130 14.73 15.33 45.47
#